data_AF-A0A916Y4A9-F1
#
_entry.id   AF-A0A916Y4A9-F1
#
_cell.length_a   1.000
_cell.length_b   1.000
_cell.length_c   1.000
_cell.angle_alpha   90.00
_cell.angle_beta   90.00
_cell.angle_gamma   90.00
#
_symmetry.space_group_name_H-M   'P 1'
#
loop_
_entity.id
_entity.type
_entity.pdbx_description
1 polymer ?
#
loop_
_entity_poly.entity_id
_entity_poly.type
_entity_poly.pdbx_seq_one_letter_code
_entity_poly.pdbx_strand_id
1 'polypeptide(L)'
;MSLIYVDSGADDNLDPADGWGDVPEADRPLWSRYMVDYMPWFPGAVIMNYIAPGVMNGGTRAPQIWKDAARALHAAGFTPADYYLLATLVTGRFRNELDVHRHARLFELWPDEKRAGDFRFTPAAWKPWLERVQAGESPSRAVEHILTGGKPRAMGTLVTRGQPTRVVGD
;
A
#
# COMPACT_ATOMS: atom_id res chain seq x y z
N MET A 1 -22.76 4.50 14.97
CA MET A 1 -21.42 4.34 14.37
C MET A 1 -21.45 5.06 13.03
N SER A 2 -20.96 6.30 12.99
CA SER A 2 -20.91 7.08 11.75
C SER A 2 -19.72 6.65 10.91
N LEU A 3 -20.01 6.15 9.70
CA LEU A 3 -19.04 6.06 8.61
C LEU A 3 -18.65 7.50 8.26
N ILE A 4 -17.37 7.84 8.43
CA ILE A 4 -16.83 9.10 7.90
C ILE A 4 -16.82 8.95 6.39
N TYR A 5 -17.85 9.49 5.75
CA TYR A 5 -17.91 9.69 4.31
C TYR A 5 -16.93 10.84 4.00
N VAL A 6 -15.73 10.50 3.54
CA VAL A 6 -14.83 11.50 2.96
C VAL A 6 -15.35 11.79 1.57
N ASP A 7 -16.18 12.83 1.47
CA ASP A 7 -16.58 13.43 0.21
C ASP A 7 -15.34 14.09 -0.41
N SER A 8 -14.77 13.47 -1.44
CA SER A 8 -13.75 14.13 -2.29
C SER A 8 -14.47 14.94 -3.37
N GLY A 9 -15.25 15.92 -2.92
CA GLY A 9 -15.82 16.95 -3.76
C GLY A 9 -14.74 17.96 -4.12
N ALA A 10 -14.07 17.75 -5.24
CA ALA A 10 -13.47 18.80 -6.05
C ALA A 10 -13.30 18.22 -7.45
N ASP A 11 -13.71 18.97 -8.47
CA ASP A 11 -13.27 18.76 -9.84
C ASP A 11 -11.78 18.37 -9.84
N ASP A 12 -11.41 17.39 -10.68
CA ASP A 12 -10.01 17.06 -10.98
C ASP A 12 -9.34 18.29 -11.62
N ASN A 13 -9.07 19.30 -10.78
CA ASN A 13 -8.28 20.46 -11.10
C ASN A 13 -6.88 19.94 -11.28
N LEU A 14 -6.51 19.77 -12.55
CA LEU A 14 -5.14 19.71 -13.01
C LEU A 14 -4.47 21.03 -12.63
N ASP A 15 -4.14 21.18 -11.34
CA ASP A 15 -3.42 22.32 -10.79
C ASP A 15 -2.14 22.56 -11.61
N PRO A 16 -1.83 23.82 -11.99
CA PRO A 16 -0.56 24.15 -12.65
C PRO A 16 0.68 23.86 -11.78
N ALA A 17 0.53 23.76 -10.45
CA ALA A 17 1.54 23.12 -9.62
C ALA A 17 1.53 21.61 -9.89
N ASP A 18 2.70 21.00 -10.06
CA ASP A 18 2.82 19.59 -10.42
C ASP A 18 2.10 18.62 -9.44
N GLY A 19 1.74 19.09 -8.24
CA GLY A 19 0.96 18.40 -7.21
C GLY A 19 1.76 17.39 -6.40
N TRP A 20 3.07 17.25 -6.68
CA TRP A 20 3.94 16.22 -6.11
C TRP A 20 4.64 16.66 -4.82
N GLY A 21 4.68 17.96 -4.52
CA GLY A 21 5.33 18.48 -3.32
C GLY A 21 6.78 18.03 -3.24
N ASP A 22 7.17 17.52 -2.06
CA ASP A 22 8.55 17.08 -1.80
C ASP A 22 8.92 15.72 -2.44
N VAL A 23 7.99 15.06 -3.14
CA VAL A 23 8.30 13.79 -3.84
C VAL A 23 9.33 14.05 -4.95
N PRO A 24 10.50 13.38 -4.92
CA PRO A 24 11.57 13.59 -5.89
C PRO A 24 11.10 13.35 -7.33
N GLU A 25 11.52 14.21 -8.26
CA GLU A 25 11.14 14.11 -9.68
C GLU A 25 11.42 12.74 -10.30
N ALA A 26 12.53 12.12 -9.92
CA ALA A 26 12.94 10.80 -10.39
C ALA A 26 11.96 9.68 -9.97
N ASP A 27 11.24 9.85 -8.85
CA ASP A 27 10.35 8.84 -8.29
C ASP A 27 8.91 8.96 -8.80
N ARG A 28 8.50 10.14 -9.28
CA ARG A 28 7.12 10.44 -9.70
C ARG A 28 6.58 9.50 -10.79
N PRO A 29 7.37 9.11 -11.83
CA PRO A 29 6.91 8.12 -12.80
C PRO A 29 6.65 6.75 -12.18
N LEU A 30 7.49 6.31 -11.24
CA LEU A 30 7.33 5.03 -10.55
C LEU A 30 6.12 5.05 -9.62
N TRP A 31 5.94 6.12 -8.83
CA TRP A 31 4.74 6.32 -8.02
C TRP A 31 3.48 6.23 -8.86
N SER A 32 3.44 6.98 -9.96
CA SER A 32 2.29 6.97 -10.88
C SER A 32 2.01 5.56 -11.38
N ARG A 33 3.04 4.86 -11.89
CA ARG A 33 2.90 3.52 -12.45
C ARG A 33 2.40 2.51 -11.42
N TYR A 34 3.02 2.46 -10.25
CA TYR A 34 2.62 1.52 -9.21
C TYR A 34 1.24 1.81 -8.62
N MET A 35 0.81 3.08 -8.63
CA MET A 35 -0.56 3.45 -8.26
C MET A 35 -1.59 3.16 -9.34
N VAL A 36 -1.19 2.92 -10.59
CA VAL A 36 -2.09 2.30 -11.59
C VAL A 36 -2.28 0.82 -11.29
N ASP A 37 -1.21 0.12 -10.87
CA ASP A 37 -1.28 -1.30 -10.52
C ASP A 37 -2.08 -1.53 -9.22
N TYR A 38 -1.94 -0.63 -8.25
CA TYR A 38 -2.63 -0.66 -6.96
C TYR A 38 -3.24 0.71 -6.67
N MET A 39 -4.53 0.89 -6.92
CA MET A 39 -5.09 2.25 -6.97
C MET A 39 -5.46 2.79 -5.58
N PRO A 40 -4.91 3.95 -5.14
CA PRO A 40 -5.37 4.63 -3.93
C PRO A 40 -6.84 5.04 -3.99
N TRP A 41 -7.34 5.24 -5.21
CA TRP A 41 -8.71 5.60 -5.54
C TRP A 41 -8.96 5.34 -7.03
N PHE A 42 -10.11 4.77 -7.38
CA PHE A 42 -10.49 4.56 -8.78
C PHE A 42 -11.30 5.76 -9.33
N PRO A 43 -10.76 6.55 -10.29
CA PRO A 43 -11.46 7.72 -10.83
C PRO A 43 -12.60 7.36 -11.80
N GLY A 44 -12.80 6.08 -12.12
CA GLY A 44 -13.74 5.64 -13.14
C GLY A 44 -13.08 5.32 -14.48
N ALA A 45 -13.70 4.40 -15.23
CA ALA A 45 -13.14 3.88 -16.48
C ALA A 45 -12.88 4.95 -17.54
N VAL A 46 -13.76 5.96 -17.63
CA VAL A 46 -13.63 7.06 -18.60
C VAL A 46 -12.36 7.86 -18.33
N ILE A 47 -12.12 8.29 -17.09
CA ILE A 47 -10.93 9.05 -16.71
C ILE A 47 -9.67 8.18 -16.87
N MET A 48 -9.75 6.91 -16.50
CA MET A 48 -8.64 5.97 -16.66
C MET A 48 -8.15 5.82 -18.10
N ASN A 49 -9.04 5.89 -19.10
CA ASN A 49 -8.64 5.84 -20.52
C ASN A 49 -7.71 6.99 -20.92
N TYR A 50 -7.79 8.14 -20.25
CA TYR A 50 -6.93 9.30 -20.52
C TYR A 50 -5.64 9.28 -19.68
N ILE A 51 -5.72 8.81 -18.43
CA ILE A 51 -4.61 8.83 -17.48
C ILE A 51 -3.66 7.65 -17.69
N ALA A 52 -4.18 6.43 -17.84
CA ALA A 52 -3.38 5.21 -17.84
C ALA A 52 -2.30 5.20 -18.94
N PRO A 53 -2.56 5.60 -20.20
CA PRO A 53 -1.50 5.66 -21.21
C PRO A 53 -0.38 6.64 -20.84
N GLY A 54 -0.73 7.78 -20.24
CA GLY A 54 0.25 8.77 -19.80
C GLY A 54 1.16 8.22 -18.71
N VAL A 55 0.59 7.51 -17.74
CA VAL A 55 1.34 6.87 -16.66
C VAL A 55 2.20 5.72 -17.17
N MET A 56 1.64 4.82 -17.98
CA MET A 56 2.34 3.62 -18.47
C MET A 56 3.50 3.97 -19.41
N ASN A 57 3.46 5.12 -20.07
CA ASN A 57 4.53 5.65 -20.92
C ASN A 57 5.56 6.51 -20.17
N GLY A 58 5.58 6.47 -18.84
CA GLY A 58 6.56 7.16 -18.00
C GLY A 58 6.20 8.60 -17.63
N GLY A 59 4.96 9.04 -17.91
CA GLY A 59 4.44 10.32 -17.44
C GLY A 59 3.92 10.27 -16.00
N THR A 60 3.59 11.45 -15.48
CA THR A 60 3.16 11.66 -14.09
C THR A 60 1.73 12.18 -13.98
N ARG A 61 0.89 11.84 -14.98
CA ARG A 61 -0.52 12.29 -15.13
C ARG A 61 -1.47 11.65 -14.10
N ALA A 62 -0.99 11.32 -12.91
CA ALA A 62 -1.78 10.75 -11.84
C ALA A 62 -2.82 11.77 -11.32
N PRO A 63 -4.02 11.33 -10.90
CA PRO A 63 -4.98 12.14 -10.17
C PRO A 63 -4.38 12.74 -8.89
N GLN A 64 -4.94 13.87 -8.42
CA GLN A 64 -4.44 14.53 -7.22
C GLN A 64 -4.47 13.62 -5.98
N ILE A 65 -5.51 12.79 -5.83
CA ILE A 65 -5.61 11.81 -4.72
C ILE A 65 -4.45 10.81 -4.71
N TRP A 66 -3.93 10.43 -5.88
CA TRP A 66 -2.76 9.53 -5.95
C TRP A 66 -1.49 10.26 -5.56
N LYS A 67 -1.32 11.51 -6.01
CA LYS A 67 -0.19 12.35 -5.60
C LYS A 67 -0.20 12.60 -4.09
N ASP A 68 -1.37 12.84 -3.50
CA ASP A 68 -1.55 13.00 -2.05
C ASP A 68 -1.14 11.75 -1.28
N ALA A 69 -1.56 10.58 -1.76
CA ALA A 69 -1.14 9.30 -1.18
C ALA A 69 0.38 9.11 -1.30
N ALA A 70 0.98 9.45 -2.44
CA ALA A 70 2.42 9.33 -2.65
C ALA A 70 3.20 10.29 -1.73
N ARG A 71 2.72 11.53 -1.56
CA ARG A 71 3.28 12.50 -0.61
C ARG A 71 3.22 12.00 0.82
N ALA A 72 2.07 11.47 1.24
CA ALA A 72 1.89 10.98 2.61
C ALA A 72 2.78 9.76 2.91
N LEU A 73 2.93 8.84 1.95
CA LEU A 73 3.84 7.70 2.04
C LEU A 73 5.32 8.14 2.03
N HIS A 74 5.68 9.04 1.13
CA HIS A 74 7.04 9.59 1.04
C HIS A 74 7.44 10.30 2.34
N ALA A 75 6.56 11.12 2.92
CA ALA A 75 6.77 11.77 4.21
C ALA A 75 6.95 10.77 5.36
N ALA A 76 6.38 9.55 5.24
CA ALA A 76 6.59 8.45 6.18
C ALA A 76 7.87 7.64 5.91
N GLY A 77 8.63 7.97 4.86
CA GLY A 77 9.89 7.35 4.48
C GLY A 77 9.79 6.26 3.41
N PHE A 78 8.60 6.04 2.83
CA PHE A 78 8.42 5.04 1.78
C PHE A 78 8.99 5.53 0.45
N THR A 79 9.63 4.63 -0.28
CA THR A 79 9.93 4.77 -1.71
C THR A 79 8.78 4.20 -2.56
N PRO A 80 8.72 4.49 -3.88
CA PRO A 80 7.79 3.82 -4.77
C PRO A 80 7.90 2.28 -4.72
N ALA A 81 9.12 1.76 -4.58
CA ALA A 81 9.37 0.32 -4.53
C ALA A 81 8.79 -0.31 -3.24
N ASP A 82 8.93 0.37 -2.10
CA ASP A 82 8.35 -0.08 -0.83
C ASP A 82 6.82 -0.15 -0.92
N TYR A 83 6.21 0.87 -1.52
CA TYR A 83 4.78 0.90 -1.77
C TYR A 83 4.32 -0.28 -2.64
N TYR A 84 4.96 -0.48 -3.79
CA TYR A 84 4.61 -1.57 -4.70
C TYR A 84 4.73 -2.94 -4.02
N LEU A 85 5.83 -3.15 -3.28
CA LEU A 85 6.08 -4.38 -2.54
C LEU A 85 5.01 -4.62 -1.47
N LEU A 86 4.71 -3.62 -0.66
CA LEU A 86 3.69 -3.71 0.38
C LEU A 86 2.30 -3.97 -0.22
N ALA A 87 1.92 -3.20 -1.24
CA ALA A 87 0.66 -3.37 -1.96
C ALA A 87 0.51 -4.79 -2.50
N THR A 88 1.54 -5.31 -3.18
CA THR A 88 1.57 -6.69 -3.69
C THR A 88 1.31 -7.73 -2.59
N LEU A 89 2.01 -7.60 -1.46
CA LEU A 89 1.89 -8.54 -0.34
C LEU A 89 0.53 -8.50 0.35
N VAL A 90 -0.11 -7.34 0.33
CA VAL A 90 -1.38 -7.09 1.02
C VAL A 90 -2.59 -7.42 0.13
N THR A 91 -2.55 -7.11 -1.17
CA THR A 91 -3.67 -7.35 -2.08
C THR A 91 -4.04 -8.84 -2.19
N GLY A 92 -3.05 -9.74 -2.18
CA GLY A 92 -3.30 -11.19 -2.16
C GLY A 92 -4.08 -11.69 -0.93
N ARG A 93 -4.21 -10.86 0.11
CA ARG A 93 -4.76 -11.21 1.43
C ARG A 93 -6.16 -10.65 1.68
N PHE A 94 -6.66 -9.76 0.82
CA PHE A 94 -7.94 -9.06 1.01
C PHE A 94 -9.14 -9.99 1.19
N ARG A 95 -9.17 -11.12 0.48
CA ARG A 95 -10.34 -12.02 0.52
C ARG A 95 -10.43 -12.89 1.76
N ASN A 96 -9.29 -13.32 2.31
CA ASN A 96 -9.26 -14.47 3.24
C ASN A 96 -8.51 -14.21 4.56
N GLU A 97 -7.69 -13.17 4.64
CA GLU A 97 -6.83 -12.92 5.81
C GLU A 97 -7.11 -11.57 6.49
N LEU A 98 -7.55 -10.57 5.73
CA LEU A 98 -7.83 -9.24 6.29
C LEU A 98 -9.26 -9.14 6.84
N ASP A 99 -9.35 -9.14 8.16
CA ASP A 99 -10.56 -8.77 8.90
C ASP A 99 -10.71 -7.24 9.04
N VAL A 100 -11.87 -6.69 8.68
CA VAL A 100 -12.14 -5.24 8.73
C VAL A 100 -12.09 -4.68 10.15
N HIS A 101 -12.63 -5.39 11.13
CA HIS A 101 -12.67 -4.91 12.53
C HIS A 101 -11.27 -4.85 13.14
N ARG A 102 -10.38 -5.75 12.73
CA ARG A 102 -9.01 -5.84 13.22
C ARG A 102 -8.05 -4.96 12.43
N HIS A 103 -8.22 -4.81 11.13
CA HIS A 103 -7.20 -4.23 10.25
C HIS A 103 -7.59 -2.89 9.62
N ALA A 104 -8.83 -2.40 9.77
CA ALA A 104 -9.24 -1.13 9.16
C ALA A 104 -8.30 0.05 9.47
N ARG A 105 -7.71 0.10 10.67
CA ARG A 105 -6.74 1.15 11.04
C ARG A 105 -5.49 1.22 10.13
N LEU A 106 -5.17 0.14 9.43
CA LEU A 106 -4.06 0.06 8.48
C LEU A 106 -4.37 0.77 7.15
N PHE A 107 -5.63 1.16 6.93
CA PHE A 107 -6.10 1.76 5.70
C PHE A 107 -6.90 3.03 5.98
N GLU A 108 -6.63 4.07 5.21
CA GLU A 108 -7.49 5.26 5.14
C GLU A 108 -8.71 4.99 4.26
N LEU A 109 -8.54 4.15 3.24
CA LEU A 109 -9.61 3.60 2.42
C LEU A 109 -9.50 2.09 2.43
N TRP A 110 -10.49 1.44 3.03
CA TRP A 110 -10.59 -0.01 3.09
C TRP A 110 -10.93 -0.60 1.71
N PRO A 111 -10.26 -1.68 1.28
CA PRO A 111 -10.60 -2.38 0.04
C PRO A 111 -12.04 -2.91 0.09
N ASP A 112 -12.90 -2.43 -0.81
CA ASP A 112 -14.25 -2.95 -1.00
C ASP A 112 -14.31 -3.73 -2.31
N GLU A 113 -14.75 -4.99 -2.25
CA GLU A 113 -14.92 -5.85 -3.42
C GLU A 113 -15.96 -5.30 -4.42
N LYS A 114 -16.87 -4.43 -3.97
CA LYS A 114 -17.85 -3.75 -4.83
C LYS A 114 -17.28 -2.53 -5.54
N ARG A 115 -16.18 -1.98 -5.03
CA ARG A 115 -15.39 -0.94 -5.70
C ARG A 115 -14.29 -1.63 -6.50
N ALA A 116 -13.59 -0.91 -7.38
CA ALA A 116 -12.61 -1.51 -8.30
C ALA A 116 -11.34 -2.05 -7.59
N GLY A 117 -11.44 -2.49 -6.33
CA GLY A 117 -10.33 -2.93 -5.50
C GLY A 117 -9.43 -1.78 -5.07
N ASP A 118 -9.93 -0.54 -5.04
CA ASP A 118 -9.16 0.60 -4.56
C ASP A 118 -8.98 0.56 -3.04
N PHE A 119 -7.78 0.93 -2.59
CA PHE A 119 -7.45 0.98 -1.18
C PHE A 119 -6.33 1.98 -0.96
N ARG A 120 -6.30 2.59 0.22
CA ARG A 120 -5.25 3.55 0.58
C ARG A 120 -4.69 3.19 1.94
N PHE A 121 -3.38 3.02 2.01
CA PHE A 121 -2.68 2.76 3.27
C PHE A 121 -2.72 3.97 4.18
N THR A 122 -2.77 3.73 5.48
CA THR A 122 -2.45 4.73 6.52
C THR A 122 -0.94 4.72 6.73
N PRO A 123 -0.16 5.71 6.26
CA PRO A 123 1.31 5.63 6.26
C PRO A 123 1.90 5.40 7.67
N ALA A 124 1.36 6.11 8.67
CA ALA A 124 1.81 5.98 10.06
C ALA A 124 1.61 4.56 10.63
N ALA A 125 0.56 3.86 10.21
CA ALA A 125 0.26 2.51 10.68
C ALA A 125 1.20 1.45 10.06
N TRP A 126 1.75 1.74 8.87
CA TRP A 126 2.69 0.86 8.16
C TRP A 126 4.15 1.22 8.37
N LYS A 127 4.47 2.35 9.00
CA LYS A 127 5.85 2.71 9.33
C LYS A 127 6.62 1.59 10.08
N PRO A 128 6.02 0.86 11.04
CA PRO A 128 6.73 -0.26 11.69
C PRO A 128 7.07 -1.42 10.73
N TRP A 129 6.32 -1.61 9.65
CA TRP A 129 6.68 -2.58 8.61
C TRP A 129 7.92 -2.12 7.86
N LEU A 130 7.97 -0.85 7.47
CA LEU A 130 9.10 -0.27 6.76
C LEU A 130 10.38 -0.36 7.59
N GLU A 131 10.32 0.00 8.87
CA GLU A 131 11.46 -0.07 9.81
C GLU A 131 12.01 -1.50 9.93
N ARG A 132 11.13 -2.51 9.95
CA ARG A 132 11.53 -3.93 10.00
C ARG A 132 12.23 -4.39 8.73
N VAL A 133 11.69 -4.01 7.57
CA VAL A 133 12.30 -4.35 6.26
C VAL A 133 13.67 -3.69 6.13
N GLN A 134 13.80 -2.43 6.56
CA GLN A 134 15.08 -1.72 6.58
C GLN A 134 16.08 -2.34 7.56
N ALA A 135 15.61 -2.96 8.64
CA ALA A 135 16.42 -3.75 9.56
C ALA A 135 16.80 -5.15 9.01
N GLY A 136 16.39 -5.49 7.79
CA GLY A 136 16.71 -6.76 7.13
C GLY A 136 15.69 -7.87 7.37
N GLU A 137 14.54 -7.59 8.01
CA GLU A 137 13.46 -8.57 8.10
C GLU A 137 12.85 -8.83 6.73
N SER A 138 12.49 -10.10 6.45
CA SER A 138 11.77 -10.46 5.22
C SER A 138 10.46 -9.65 5.11
N PRO A 139 10.18 -9.00 3.96
CA PRO A 139 8.97 -8.20 3.76
C PRO A 139 7.67 -8.93 4.09
N SER A 140 7.55 -10.20 3.68
CA SER A 140 6.38 -11.04 3.97
C SER A 140 6.21 -11.28 5.48
N ARG A 141 7.33 -11.47 6.18
CA ARG A 141 7.35 -11.73 7.62
C ARG A 141 7.03 -10.47 8.42
N ALA A 142 7.54 -9.32 7.97
CA ALA A 142 7.18 -8.02 8.51
C ALA A 142 5.66 -7.76 8.34
N VAL A 143 5.06 -8.11 7.19
CA VAL A 143 3.60 -8.01 7.01
C VAL A 143 2.87 -8.88 8.02
N GLU A 144 3.27 -10.14 8.18
CA GLU A 144 2.66 -11.03 9.18
C GLU A 144 2.77 -10.47 10.60
N HIS A 145 3.91 -9.86 10.96
CA HIS A 145 4.09 -9.16 12.22
C HIS A 145 3.03 -8.06 12.43
N ILE A 146 2.79 -7.22 11.41
CA ILE A 146 1.76 -6.16 11.48
C ILE A 146 0.35 -6.75 11.63
N LEU A 147 0.00 -7.73 10.80
CA LEU A 147 -1.34 -8.32 10.78
C LEU A 147 -1.65 -9.10 12.07
N THR A 148 -0.65 -9.81 12.60
CA THR A 148 -0.82 -10.60 13.84
C THR A 148 -0.68 -9.77 15.12
N GLY A 149 -0.27 -8.50 15.04
CA GLY A 149 -0.05 -7.65 16.21
C GLY A 149 1.18 -8.06 17.02
N GLY A 150 2.27 -8.44 16.33
CA GLY A 150 3.55 -8.77 16.96
C GLY A 150 3.78 -10.26 17.24
N LYS A 151 2.93 -11.15 16.74
CA LYS A 151 3.00 -12.60 17.00
C LYS A 151 2.87 -13.41 15.71
N PRO A 152 3.88 -13.37 14.82
CA PRO A 152 3.84 -14.06 13.54
C PRO A 152 3.80 -15.58 13.76
N ARG A 153 3.33 -16.31 12.76
CA ARG A 153 3.38 -17.78 12.80
C ARG A 153 4.85 -18.22 12.77
N ALA A 154 5.17 -19.32 13.44
CA ALA A 154 6.49 -19.93 13.34
C ALA A 154 6.77 -20.27 11.86
N MET A 155 8.00 -20.03 11.38
CA MET A 155 8.39 -20.27 9.98
C MET A 155 8.36 -21.75 9.57
N GLY A 156 8.13 -22.63 10.54
CA GLY A 156 8.07 -24.06 10.37
C GLY A 156 8.83 -24.76 11.49
N THR A 157 8.83 -26.08 11.41
CA THR A 157 9.60 -26.94 12.30
C THR A 157 10.77 -27.52 11.53
N LEU A 158 11.99 -27.29 12.00
CA LEU A 158 13.15 -28.03 11.49
C LEU A 158 13.03 -29.47 11.98
N VAL A 159 12.66 -30.37 11.08
CA VAL A 159 12.70 -31.82 11.34
C VAL A 159 14.08 -32.32 10.93
N THR A 160 15.03 -32.28 11.85
CA THR A 160 16.33 -32.93 11.67
C THR A 160 16.13 -34.43 11.87
N ARG A 161 16.32 -35.24 10.82
CA ARG A 161 16.21 -36.71 10.92
C ARG A 161 17.15 -37.22 12.03
N GLY A 162 16.58 -37.76 13.10
CA GLY A 162 17.31 -38.35 14.23
C GLY A 162 17.50 -37.45 15.46
N GLN A 163 16.94 -36.24 15.51
CA GLN A 163 16.94 -35.39 16.72
C GLN A 163 15.53 -34.87 17.07
N PRO A 164 15.27 -34.54 18.36
CA PRO A 164 14.01 -33.97 18.77
C PRO A 164 13.73 -32.66 18.03
N THR A 165 12.51 -32.55 17.54
CA THR A 165 11.97 -31.42 16.80
C THR A 165 12.21 -30.10 17.54
N ARG A 166 12.94 -29.16 16.92
CA ARG A 166 13.08 -27.80 17.43
C ARG A 166 12.15 -26.86 16.66
N VAL A 167 11.26 -26.20 17.39
CA VAL A 167 10.49 -25.07 16.88
C VAL A 167 11.46 -23.92 16.71
N VAL A 168 11.60 -23.41 15.49
CA VAL A 168 12.39 -22.19 15.25
C VAL A 168 11.46 -21.01 15.48
N GLY A 169 11.56 -20.43 16.67
CA GLY A 169 11.12 -19.06 16.95
C GLY A 169 12.29 -18.11 16.78
N ASP A 170 12.00 -16.84 16.49
CA ASP A 170 13.00 -15.77 16.53
C ASP A 170 13.58 -15.61 17.95
#